data_AF-A0A947EC44-F1
#
_entry.id   AF-A0A947EC44-F1
#
_cell.length_a   1.000
_cell.length_b   1.000
_cell.length_c   1.000
_cell.angle_alpha   90.00
_cell.angle_beta   90.00
_cell.angle_gamma   90.00
#
_symmetry.space_group_name_H-M   'P 1'
#
loop_
_entity.id
_entity.type
_entity.pdbx_description
1 polymer ?
#
loop_
_entity_poly.entity_id
_entity_poly.type
_entity_poly.pdbx_seq_one_letter_code
_entity_poly.pdbx_strand_id
1 'polypeptide(L)'
;MTYLDVDNSDLSLRPGMTATATITATERNNVLLVPNTALRFTPSTATPAASSAGGTGIVGSLMPRMPRTGGTRRPAAATGSTAGVRQVWVLRDGVPVSVAVTPGISDGRMTEVTSGELQEGMLVITGQRSGAAK
;
A
#
# COMPACT_ATOMS: atom_id res chain seq x y z
N MET A 1 33.03 5.90 -5.08
CA MET A 1 33.42 5.54 -3.70
C MET A 1 32.78 6.57 -2.79
N THR A 2 32.05 6.16 -1.76
CA THR A 2 31.29 7.06 -0.87
C THR A 2 31.93 7.02 0.51
N TYR A 3 32.32 8.16 1.04
CA TYR A 3 32.91 8.32 2.37
C TYR A 3 31.90 9.01 3.29
N LEU A 4 31.92 8.66 4.58
CA LEU A 4 31.08 9.24 5.64
C LEU A 4 32.01 9.64 6.77
N ASP A 5 32.05 10.93 7.07
CA ASP A 5 32.85 11.49 8.16
C ASP A 5 31.98 11.75 9.38
N VAL A 6 32.54 11.53 10.57
CA VAL A 6 31.89 11.81 11.85
C VAL A 6 32.89 12.49 12.78
N ASP A 7 32.43 13.47 13.53
CA ASP A 7 33.25 14.07 14.58
C ASP A 7 33.33 13.10 15.77
N ASN A 8 34.55 12.82 16.21
CA ASN A 8 34.87 11.95 17.35
C ASN A 8 35.88 12.66 18.28
N SER A 9 35.76 13.98 18.45
CA SER A 9 36.64 14.78 19.31
C SER A 9 36.67 14.27 20.77
N ASP A 10 35.60 13.60 21.20
CA ASP A 10 35.46 13.04 22.54
C ASP A 10 36.02 11.61 22.69
N LEU A 11 36.53 11.01 21.60
CA LEU A 11 37.09 9.65 21.54
C LEU A 11 36.11 8.56 21.98
N SER A 12 34.81 8.81 21.87
CA SER A 12 33.76 7.87 22.23
C SER A 12 33.71 6.66 21.28
N LEU A 13 34.07 6.84 20.02
CA LEU A 13 34.06 5.80 18.99
C LEU A 13 35.44 5.14 18.87
N ARG A 14 35.47 3.80 18.84
CA ARG A 14 36.68 3.00 18.58
C ARG A 14 36.66 2.38 17.18
N PRO A 15 37.83 2.14 16.56
CA PRO A 15 37.91 1.36 15.33
C PRO A 15 37.25 -0.01 15.48
N GLY A 16 36.45 -0.41 14.48
CA GLY A 16 35.74 -1.69 14.47
C GLY A 16 34.36 -1.67 15.12
N MET A 17 33.90 -0.53 15.65
CA MET A 17 32.54 -0.38 16.15
C MET A 17 31.51 -0.36 15.00
N THR A 18 30.45 -1.16 15.12
CA THR A 18 29.34 -1.12 14.17
C THR A 18 28.42 0.06 14.45
N ALA A 19 28.14 0.87 13.44
CA ALA A 19 27.19 1.97 13.51
C ALA A 19 26.01 1.75 12.56
N THR A 20 24.86 2.33 12.91
CA THR A 20 23.73 2.46 11.99
C THR A 20 23.67 3.91 11.52
N ALA A 21 23.72 4.14 10.21
CA ALA A 21 23.52 5.45 9.61
C ALA A 21 22.13 5.54 9.00
N THR A 22 21.46 6.67 9.18
CA THR A 22 20.22 7.01 8.46
C THR A 22 20.57 8.02 7.37
N ILE A 23 20.23 7.69 6.12
CA ILE A 23 20.56 8.51 4.96
C ILE A 23 19.24 8.92 4.28
N THR A 24 19.01 10.22 4.14
CA THR A 24 17.89 10.75 3.37
C THR A 24 18.29 10.78 1.89
N ALA A 25 17.71 9.89 1.08
CA ALA A 25 18.02 9.78 -0.35
C ALA A 25 17.27 10.81 -1.20
N THR A 26 16.02 11.12 -0.83
CA THR A 26 15.14 12.03 -1.56
C THR A 26 14.25 12.76 -0.58
N GLU A 27 14.06 14.07 -0.78
CA GLU A 27 13.14 14.90 0.00
C GLU A 27 12.29 15.74 -0.96
N ARG A 28 11.00 15.88 -0.64
CA ARG A 28 10.07 16.75 -1.38
C ARG A 28 9.21 17.50 -0.39
N ASN A 29 9.11 18.80 -0.61
CA ASN A 29 8.32 19.71 0.20
C ASN A 29 7.01 20.06 -0.50
N ASN A 30 5.99 20.40 0.28
CA ASN A 30 4.68 20.84 -0.23
C ASN A 30 3.98 19.80 -1.14
N VAL A 31 4.01 18.53 -0.74
CA VAL A 31 3.32 17.43 -1.43
C VAL A 31 2.11 16.95 -0.63
N LEU A 32 1.05 16.51 -1.31
CA LEU A 32 -0.07 15.86 -0.64
C LEU A 32 0.33 14.45 -0.20
N LEU A 33 0.21 14.17 1.10
CA LEU A 33 0.50 12.87 1.68
C LEU A 33 -0.81 12.17 2.05
N VAL A 34 -0.93 10.90 1.68
CA VAL A 34 -2.03 10.04 2.14
C VAL A 34 -1.49 8.81 2.88
N PRO A 35 -2.19 8.32 3.92
CA PRO A 35 -1.83 7.06 4.55
C PRO A 35 -1.88 5.89 3.58
N ASN A 36 -0.93 4.97 3.70
CA ASN A 36 -0.86 3.79 2.84
C ASN A 36 -2.10 2.88 2.95
N THR A 37 -2.82 2.97 4.08
CA THR A 37 -4.09 2.27 4.30
C THR A 37 -5.22 2.82 3.43
N ALA A 38 -5.27 4.14 3.18
CA ALA A 38 -6.30 4.76 2.32
C ALA A 38 -6.19 4.30 0.87
N LEU A 39 -4.97 4.12 0.34
CA LEU A 39 -4.71 3.61 -1.01
C LEU A 39 -5.08 2.13 -1.21
N ARG A 40 -5.37 1.42 -0.11
CA ARG A 40 -5.74 0.00 -0.11
C ARG A 40 -7.18 -0.22 0.35
N PHE A 41 -7.83 0.82 0.85
CA PHE A 41 -9.18 0.73 1.39
C PHE A 41 -10.19 0.54 0.26
N THR A 42 -11.13 -0.37 0.49
CA THR A 42 -12.32 -0.57 -0.35
C THR A 42 -13.53 -0.66 0.57
N PRO A 43 -14.53 0.25 0.43
CA PRO A 43 -15.73 0.19 1.26
C PRO A 43 -16.51 -1.10 0.99
N SER A 44 -17.19 -1.62 2.02
CA SER A 44 -17.92 -2.89 1.94
C SER A 44 -19.07 -2.82 0.92
N THR A 45 -19.67 -1.63 0.78
CA THR A 45 -20.70 -1.31 -0.22
C THR A 45 -20.18 -1.27 -1.65
N ALA A 46 -18.86 -1.16 -1.84
CA ALA A 46 -18.24 -1.08 -3.15
C ALA A 46 -17.68 -2.41 -3.65
N THR A 47 -17.97 -3.54 -2.97
CA THR A 47 -17.54 -4.87 -3.42
C THR A 47 -18.33 -5.25 -4.68
N PRO A 48 -17.74 -5.23 -5.90
CA PRO A 48 -18.34 -5.95 -7.01
C PRO A 48 -18.19 -7.42 -6.66
N ALA A 49 -19.26 -8.21 -6.79
CA ALA A 49 -19.25 -9.64 -6.56
C ALA A 49 -17.97 -10.24 -7.15
N ALA A 50 -17.04 -10.69 -6.29
CA ALA A 50 -15.86 -11.39 -6.74
C ALA A 50 -16.36 -12.57 -7.55
N SER A 51 -16.07 -12.56 -8.85
CA SER A 51 -16.42 -13.60 -9.79
C SER A 51 -16.09 -14.94 -9.15
N SER A 52 -17.13 -15.71 -8.87
CA SER A 52 -17.05 -17.10 -8.47
C SER A 52 -16.40 -17.87 -9.62
N ALA A 53 -15.07 -17.89 -9.62
CA ALA A 53 -14.30 -18.75 -10.50
C ALA A 53 -14.50 -20.20 -10.05
N GLY A 54 -15.28 -20.94 -10.84
CA GLY A 54 -15.33 -22.40 -10.80
C GLY A 54 -16.67 -22.96 -10.37
N GLY A 55 -17.61 -23.02 -11.31
CA GLY A 55 -18.80 -23.86 -11.18
C GLY A 55 -18.40 -25.30 -10.90
N THR A 56 -18.64 -25.77 -9.68
CA THR A 56 -18.59 -27.19 -9.34
C THR A 56 -19.96 -27.78 -9.65
N GLY A 57 -20.16 -28.06 -10.95
CA GLY A 57 -21.24 -28.93 -11.40
C GLY A 57 -20.92 -30.37 -11.03
N ILE A 58 -21.95 -31.10 -10.63
CA ILE A 58 -21.96 -32.48 -10.09
C ILE A 58 -21.34 -33.51 -11.07
N VAL A 59 -21.08 -33.12 -12.32
CA VAL A 59 -20.40 -33.91 -13.36
C VAL A 59 -18.88 -34.02 -13.19
N GLY A 60 -18.27 -33.32 -12.21
CA GLY A 60 -16.82 -33.35 -11.96
C GLY A 60 -16.29 -34.50 -11.08
N SER A 61 -17.15 -35.40 -10.58
CA SER A 61 -16.76 -36.49 -9.65
C SER A 61 -16.45 -37.84 -10.32
N LEU A 62 -16.70 -37.98 -11.62
CA LEU A 62 -16.56 -39.25 -12.35
C LEU A 62 -15.23 -39.42 -13.10
N MET A 63 -14.30 -38.45 -13.00
CA MET A 63 -12.98 -38.55 -13.63
C MET A 63 -11.87 -38.46 -12.59
N PRO A 64 -10.91 -39.41 -12.56
CA PRO A 64 -9.74 -39.33 -11.67
C PRO A 64 -8.89 -38.13 -12.09
N ARG A 65 -8.90 -37.10 -11.24
CA ARG A 65 -8.14 -35.85 -11.45
C ARG A 65 -6.65 -36.12 -11.22
N MET A 66 -5.85 -35.98 -12.28
CA MET A 66 -4.39 -35.95 -12.23
C MET A 66 -3.89 -34.89 -11.23
N PRO A 67 -2.93 -35.19 -10.33
CA PRO A 67 -2.37 -34.21 -9.41
C PRO A 67 -1.67 -33.10 -10.20
N ARG A 68 -2.25 -31.89 -10.15
CA ARG A 68 -1.64 -30.69 -10.71
C ARG A 68 -0.51 -30.21 -9.81
N THR A 69 0.68 -30.77 -10.01
CA THR A 69 1.93 -30.23 -9.49
C THR A 69 2.27 -28.98 -10.29
N GLY A 70 1.81 -27.82 -9.84
CA GLY A 70 2.00 -26.57 -10.59
C GLY A 70 1.25 -25.39 -9.98
N GLY A 71 1.27 -25.27 -8.65
CA GLY A 71 0.86 -24.04 -8.01
C GLY A 71 1.84 -22.94 -8.40
N THR A 72 1.46 -22.10 -9.36
CA THR A 72 2.04 -20.77 -9.53
C THR A 72 1.95 -20.08 -8.18
N ARG A 73 3.05 -20.10 -7.42
CA ARG A 73 3.23 -19.25 -6.25
C ARG A 73 2.96 -17.84 -6.75
N ARG A 74 1.85 -17.25 -6.28
CA ARG A 74 1.56 -15.83 -6.47
C ARG A 74 2.85 -15.08 -6.12
N PRO A 75 3.48 -14.36 -7.07
CA PRO A 75 4.74 -13.72 -6.77
C PRO A 75 4.50 -12.73 -5.64
N ALA A 76 5.14 -12.96 -4.49
CA ALA A 76 5.11 -12.10 -3.32
C ALA A 76 5.91 -10.78 -3.53
N ALA A 77 6.03 -10.34 -4.78
CA ALA A 77 6.91 -9.26 -5.22
C ALA A 77 6.18 -8.19 -6.06
N ALA A 78 4.85 -8.10 -5.98
CA ALA A 78 4.09 -6.95 -6.49
C ALA A 78 3.93 -5.84 -5.41
N THR A 79 4.81 -5.81 -4.41
CA THR A 79 4.74 -4.88 -3.28
C THR A 79 5.54 -3.58 -3.52
N GLY A 80 6.17 -3.41 -4.70
CA GLY A 80 7.07 -2.29 -4.95
C GLY A 80 6.72 -1.38 -6.13
N SER A 81 5.73 -1.70 -6.96
CA SER A 81 5.37 -0.82 -8.09
C SER A 81 3.90 -0.38 -7.97
N THR A 82 3.71 0.81 -7.44
CA THR A 82 2.44 1.54 -7.43
C THR A 82 2.33 2.52 -8.60
N ALA A 83 3.10 2.32 -9.68
CA ALA A 83 3.13 3.21 -10.85
C ALA A 83 1.90 3.07 -11.79
N GLY A 84 0.76 2.60 -11.26
CA GLY A 84 -0.54 2.63 -11.93
C GLY A 84 -1.48 3.55 -11.16
N VAL A 85 -2.46 4.14 -11.86
CA VAL A 85 -3.52 4.95 -11.23
C VAL A 85 -4.14 4.17 -10.07
N ARG A 86 -4.05 4.73 -8.87
CA ARG A 86 -4.72 4.22 -7.67
C ARG A 86 -5.93 5.09 -7.37
N GLN A 87 -6.70 4.71 -6.36
CA GLN A 87 -7.80 5.50 -5.86
C GLN A 87 -7.70 5.65 -4.35
N VAL A 88 -8.16 6.79 -3.86
CA VAL A 88 -8.49 6.98 -2.45
C VAL A 88 -9.98 7.23 -2.33
N TRP A 89 -10.54 6.95 -1.17
CA TRP A 89 -11.94 7.23 -0.89
C TRP A 89 -12.03 8.45 0.01
N VAL A 90 -12.90 9.39 -0.34
CA VAL A 90 -13.24 10.56 0.50
C VAL A 90 -14.72 10.47 0.89
N LEU A 91 -15.10 11.08 2.01
CA LEU A 91 -16.51 11.19 2.39
C LEU A 91 -17.07 12.49 1.84
N ARG A 92 -18.10 12.39 0.98
CA ARG A 92 -18.93 13.52 0.56
C ARG A 92 -20.36 13.22 1.01
N ASP A 93 -20.91 14.06 1.88
CA ASP A 93 -22.26 13.89 2.45
C ASP A 93 -22.50 12.51 3.09
N GLY A 94 -21.46 11.97 3.75
CA GLY A 94 -21.50 10.64 4.39
C GLY A 94 -21.39 9.46 3.41
N VAL A 95 -21.28 9.72 2.11
CA VAL A 95 -21.12 8.71 1.07
C VAL A 95 -19.63 8.60 0.67
N PRO A 96 -19.05 7.39 0.64
CA PRO A 96 -17.71 7.18 0.10
C PRO A 96 -17.66 7.46 -1.41
N VAL A 97 -16.84 8.41 -1.82
CA VAL A 97 -16.59 8.76 -3.23
C VAL A 97 -15.14 8.40 -3.58
N SER A 98 -14.96 7.63 -4.65
CA SER A 98 -13.64 7.27 -5.16
C SER A 98 -13.02 8.43 -5.93
N VAL A 99 -11.80 8.80 -5.57
CA VAL A 99 -11.00 9.82 -6.26
C VAL A 99 -9.74 9.15 -6.79
N ALA A 100 -9.51 9.28 -8.09
CA ALA A 100 -8.31 8.75 -8.74
C ALA A 100 -7.07 9.56 -8.34
N VAL A 101 -5.97 8.87 -8.07
CA VAL A 101 -4.70 9.45 -7.65
C VAL A 101 -3.52 8.76 -8.33
N THR A 102 -2.46 9.52 -8.56
CA THR A 102 -1.16 8.98 -8.96
C THR A 102 -0.25 8.97 -7.74
N PRO A 103 0.12 7.78 -7.21
CA PRO A 103 1.05 7.69 -6.09
C PRO A 103 2.50 7.86 -6.54
N GLY A 104 3.32 8.47 -5.69
CA GLY A 104 4.76 8.58 -5.89
C GLY A 104 5.56 7.88 -4.79
N ILE A 105 6.59 8.56 -4.29
CA ILE A 105 7.49 8.14 -3.22
C ILE A 105 6.69 7.90 -1.92
N SER A 106 7.02 6.80 -1.25
CA SER A 106 6.49 6.47 0.08
C SER A 106 7.62 6.41 1.09
N ASP A 107 7.35 6.88 2.31
CA ASP A 107 8.24 6.75 3.47
C ASP A 107 7.96 5.47 4.29
N GLY A 108 7.11 4.58 3.77
CA GLY A 108 6.66 3.34 4.42
C GLY A 108 5.34 3.47 5.19
N ARG A 109 4.94 4.67 5.62
CA ARG A 109 3.65 4.92 6.30
C ARG A 109 2.70 5.76 5.45
N MET A 110 3.24 6.77 4.80
CA MET A 110 2.56 7.71 3.94
C MET A 110 3.10 7.58 2.51
N THR A 111 2.28 7.93 1.53
CA THR A 111 2.68 8.01 0.12
C THR A 111 2.30 9.39 -0.40
N GLU A 112 3.22 10.03 -1.11
CA GLU A 112 2.89 11.25 -1.85
C GLU A 112 1.88 10.90 -2.96
N VAL A 113 0.90 11.77 -3.17
CA VAL A 113 -0.08 11.61 -4.23
C VAL A 113 -0.26 12.89 -5.01
N THR A 114 -0.48 12.74 -6.31
CA THR A 114 -0.92 13.82 -7.18
C THR A 114 -2.32 13.48 -7.69
N SER A 115 -3.24 14.44 -7.61
CA SER A 115 -4.58 14.36 -8.20
C SER A 115 -5.11 15.76 -8.43
N GLY A 116 -5.86 15.97 -9.52
CA GLY A 116 -6.52 17.25 -9.77
C GLY A 116 -7.72 17.49 -8.85
N GLU A 117 -8.24 16.45 -8.20
CA GLU A 117 -9.43 16.54 -7.36
C GLU A 117 -9.11 16.62 -5.87
N LEU A 118 -7.86 16.30 -5.46
CA LEU A 118 -7.46 16.33 -4.05
C LEU A 118 -6.91 17.70 -3.64
N GLN A 119 -7.26 18.11 -2.42
CA GLN A 119 -6.87 19.37 -1.80
C GLN A 119 -6.44 19.10 -0.36
N GLU A 120 -5.57 19.96 0.15
CA GLU A 120 -5.17 19.93 1.55
C GLU A 120 -6.39 20.06 2.47
N GLY A 121 -6.38 19.32 3.58
CA GLY A 121 -7.47 19.30 4.55
C GLY A 121 -8.63 18.34 4.22
N MET A 122 -8.69 17.77 3.01
CA MET A 122 -9.69 16.74 2.72
C MET A 122 -9.43 15.44 3.47
N LEU A 123 -10.50 14.88 4.03
CA LEU A 123 -10.45 13.63 4.77
C LEU A 123 -10.55 12.44 3.83
N VAL A 124 -9.57 11.54 3.93
CA VAL A 124 -9.55 10.25 3.24
C VAL A 124 -9.95 9.13 4.20
N ILE A 125 -10.64 8.12 3.68
CA ILE A 125 -11.06 6.95 4.44
C ILE A 125 -9.90 5.96 4.51
N THR A 126 -9.49 5.60 5.73
CA THR A 126 -8.41 4.64 5.98
C THR A 126 -8.91 3.27 6.44
N GLY A 127 -10.19 3.17 6.79
CA GLY A 127 -10.81 1.94 7.29
C GLY A 127 -12.30 2.14 7.57
N GLN A 128 -13.01 1.01 7.72
CA GLN A 128 -14.41 0.97 8.14
C GLN A 128 -14.54 -0.05 9.27
N ARG A 129 -15.32 0.30 10.31
CA ARG A 129 -15.65 -0.63 11.39
C ARG A 129 -17.15 -0.90 11.32
N SER A 130 -17.53 -2.17 11.18
CA SER A 130 -18.92 -2.57 11.37
C SER A 130 -19.26 -2.45 12.85
N GLY A 131 -20.10 -1.49 13.22
CA GLY A 131 -20.66 -1.44 14.56
C GLY A 131 -21.66 -2.58 14.72
N ALA A 132 -21.33 -3.58 15.53
CA ALA A 132 -22.37 -4.40 16.14
C ALA A 132 -22.99 -3.56 17.26
N ALA A 133 -24.15 -2.97 17.01
CA ALA A 133 -24.97 -2.42 18.07
C ALA A 133 -25.32 -3.58 19.01
N LYS A 134 -24.98 -3.44 20.30
CA LYS A 134 -25.46 -4.32 21.36
C LYS A 134 -26.69 -3.68 21.99
#